data_AF-A0A5K0XPM5-F1
#
_entry.id   AF-A0A5K0XPM5-F1
#
_cell.length_a   1.000
_cell.length_b   1.000
_cell.length_c   1.000
_cell.angle_alpha   90.00
_cell.angle_beta   90.00
_cell.angle_gamma   90.00
#
_symmetry.space_group_name_H-M   'P 1'
#
loop_
_entity.id
_entity.type
_entity.pdbx_description
1 polymer ?
#
loop_
_entity_poly.entity_id
_entity_poly.type
_entity_poly.pdbx_seq_one_letter_code
_entity_poly.pdbx_strand_id
1 'polypeptide(L)' 'MIDPVDQTVDRDLSLINELGLKLIYAMNTHCHADHITGTGLLK' A
#
# COMPACT_ATOMS: atom_id res chain seq x y z
N MET A 1 3.59 0.79 5.28
CA MET A 1 3.14 -0.32 4.43
C MET A 1 4.31 -0.79 3.59
N ILE A 2 4.55 -2.11 3.52
CA ILE A 2 5.64 -2.70 2.75
C ILE A 2 5.03 -3.51 1.60
N ASP A 3 5.54 -3.34 0.38
CA ASP A 3 5.10 -4.00 -0.85
C ASP A 3 3.58 -3.91 -1.11
N PRO A 4 2.97 -2.71 -1.11
CA PRO A 4 1.58 -2.56 -1.50
C PRO A 4 1.39 -2.89 -2.99
N VAL A 5 0.25 -3.50 -3.35
CA VAL A 5 -0.16 -3.83 -4.72
C VAL A 5 -1.34 -2.95 -5.11
N ASP A 6 -1.35 -2.41 -6.34
CA ASP A 6 -2.40 -1.51 -6.83
C ASP A 6 -3.82 -2.07 -6.67
N GLN A 7 -4.01 -3.35 -6.96
CA GLN A 7 -5.29 -4.05 -6.88
C GLN A 7 -5.86 -4.18 -5.46
N THR A 8 -5.04 -4.03 -4.41
CA THR A 8 -5.47 -4.20 -3.01
C THR A 8 -5.53 -2.90 -2.22
N VAL A 9 -5.27 -1.76 -2.86
CA VAL A 9 -5.19 -0.45 -2.20
C VAL A 9 -6.44 -0.12 -1.39
N ASP A 10 -7.63 -0.36 -1.94
CA ASP A 10 -8.89 -0.08 -1.23
C ASP A 10 -9.03 -0.92 0.05
N ARG A 11 -8.68 -2.21 0.00
CA ARG A 11 -8.64 -3.10 1.18
C ARG A 11 -7.67 -2.56 2.23
N ASP A 12 -6.50 -2.12 1.78
CA ASP A 12 -5.42 -1.67 2.65
C ASP A 12 -5.79 -0.34 3.33
N LEU A 13 -6.41 0.59 2.59
CA LEU A 13 -6.93 1.85 3.12
C LEU A 13 -8.10 1.64 4.09
N SER A 14 -9.03 0.74 3.78
CA SER A 14 -10.12 0.38 4.70
C SER A 14 -9.57 -0.10 6.03
N LEU A 15 -8.59 -0.99 6.03
CA LEU A 15 -7.98 -1.51 7.25
C LEU A 15 -7.23 -0.42 8.04
N ILE A 16 -6.48 0.45 7.36
CA ILE A 16 -5.80 1.58 8.00
C ILE A 16 -6.79 2.50 8.71
N ASN A 17 -7.92 2.80 8.04
CA ASN A 17 -8.98 3.65 8.58
C ASN A 17 -9.71 2.98 9.76
N GLU A 18 -10.05 1.70 9.66
CA GLU A 18 -10.71 0.93 10.73
C GLU A 18 -9.83 0.86 11.99
N LEU A 19 -8.51 0.73 11.82
CA LEU A 19 -7.55 0.73 12.92
C LEU A 19 -7.20 2.13 13.43
N GLY A 20 -7.72 3.20 12.82
CA GLY A 20 -7.42 4.58 13.18
C GLY A 20 -5.94 4.96 13.01
N LEU A 21 -5.24 4.30 12.09
CA LEU A 21 -3.82 4.50 11.87
C LEU A 21 -3.58 5.63 10.86
N LYS A 22 -2.45 6.31 11.01
CA LYS A 22 -1.95 7.24 9.99
C LYS A 22 -0.82 6.58 9.21
N LEU A 23 -1.04 6.27 7.94
CA LEU A 23 0.01 5.76 7.06
C LEU A 23 1.03 6.87 6.77
N ILE A 24 2.25 6.72 7.28
CA ILE A 24 3.33 7.71 7.06
C ILE A 24 4.21 7.33 5.86
N TYR A 25 4.46 6.03 5.68
CA TYR A 25 5.35 5.52 4.65
C TYR A 25 4.75 4.29 3.96
N ALA A 26 4.83 4.28 2.63
CA ALA A 26 4.67 3.12 1.78
C ALA A 26 5.99 2.89 1.04
N MET A 27 6.53 1.67 1.11
CA MET A 27 7.87 1.33 0.63
C MET A 27 7.87 -0.05 -0.03
N ASN A 28 8.75 -0.24 -1.01
CA ASN A 28 8.97 -1.54 -1.64
C ASN A 28 10.28 -2.16 -1.16
N THR A 29 10.30 -3.49 -1.03
CA THR A 29 11.52 -4.25 -0.74
C THR A 29 12.49 -4.22 -1.92
N HIS A 30 11.97 -4.21 -3.14
CA HIS A 30 12.72 -4.15 -4.40
C HIS A 30 11.83 -3.62 -5.54
N CYS A 31 12.37 -3.57 -6.76
CA CYS A 31 11.56 -3.31 -7.95
C CYS A 31 10.85 -4.61 -8.37
N HIS A 32 9.54 -4.67 -8.18
CA HIS A 32 8.72 -5.83 -8.50
C HIS A 32 8.56 -6.04 -10.01
N ALA A 33 8.48 -7.30 -10.45
CA ALA A 33 8.31 -7.69 -11.86
C ALA A 33 7.00 -8.44 -12.11
N ASP A 34 6.31 -8.82 -11.03
CA ASP A 34 5.12 -9.65 -10.98
C ASP A 34 3.84 -8.83 -10.75
N HIS A 35 3.96 -7.57 -10.27
CA HIS A 35 2.83 -6.69 -10.02
C HIS A 35 3.18 -5.20 -10.09
N ILE A 36 2.16 -4.35 -10.15
CA ILE A 36 2.29 -2.90 -10.08
C ILE A 36 2.17 -2.48 -8.61
N THR A 37 3.16 -1.72 -8.13
CA THR A 37 3.14 -1.22 -6.74
C THR A 37 1.98 -0.25 -6.50
N GLY A 38 1.26 -0.45 -5.39
CA GLY A 38 0.21 0.44 -4.90
C GLY A 38 0.74 1.71 -4.22
N THR A 39 2.06 1.86 -4.09
CA THR A 39 2.70 3.01 -3.41
C THR A 39 2.28 4.35 -4.03
N GLY A 40 2.04 4.39 -5.35
CA GLY A 40 1.57 5.60 -6.04
C GLY A 40 0.12 5.97 -5.71
N LEU A 41 -0.73 4.98 -5.44
CA LEU A 41 -2.15 5.17 -5.11
C LEU A 41 -2.36 5.46 -3.61
N LEU A 42 -1.44 5.02 -2.75
CA LEU A 42 -1.44 5.26 -1.30
C LEU A 42 -0.88 6.65 -0.89
N LYS A 43 -0.64 7.54 -1.85
CA LYS A 43 -0.02 8.86 -1.63
C LYS A 43 -1.03 9.92 -1.18
#